data_AF-A0A6N7E0Y7-F1
#
_entry.id   AF-A0A6N7E0Y7-F1
#
_cell.length_a   1.000
_cell.length_b   1.000
_cell.length_c   1.000
_cell.angle_alpha   90.00
_cell.angle_beta   90.00
_cell.angle_gamma   90.00
#
_symmetry.space_group_name_H-M   'P 1'
#
loop_
_entity.id
_entity.type
_entity.pdbx_description
1 polymer ?
#
loop_
_entity_poly.entity_id
_entity_poly.type
_entity_poly.pdbx_seq_one_letter_code
_entity_poly.pdbx_strand_id
1 'polypeptide(L)'
;MNLLNLDIQSREPFAKIVQTLIQKHRLDPNEIFMNVLESQEAPEMNYWMTKVLVQEHFVSPQQEVARDAEGEPVKPLQAACLLQNLGMVAALLEMNAFQGGVTDKDIQLAARIASKQEDQALLGVIMRYAQEVGNLETFMRELQGAQLQ
;
A
#
# COMPACT_ATOMS: atom_id res chain seq x y z
N MET A 1 2.25 15.90 4.77
CA MET A 1 0.84 15.62 4.42
C MET A 1 0.46 14.34 5.15
N ASN A 2 -0.64 14.32 5.91
CA ASN A 2 -1.12 13.05 6.47
C ASN A 2 -1.86 12.31 5.36
N LEU A 3 -1.29 11.19 4.91
CA LEU A 3 -1.90 10.34 3.88
C LEU A 3 -2.74 9.21 4.48
N LEU A 4 -2.72 9.08 5.81
CA LEU A 4 -3.65 8.24 6.52
C LEU A 4 -4.90 9.03 6.86
N ASN A 5 -6.05 8.37 6.76
CA ASN A 5 -7.38 8.84 7.04
C ASN A 5 -7.79 10.05 6.18
N LEU A 6 -7.60 9.96 4.85
CA LEU A 6 -8.11 10.97 3.93
C LEU A 6 -9.64 11.11 4.06
N ASP A 7 -10.15 12.32 3.79
CA ASP A 7 -11.57 12.63 3.94
C ASP A 7 -12.43 11.71 3.08
N ILE A 8 -13.34 10.97 3.72
CA ILE A 8 -14.24 10.04 3.06
C ILE A 8 -15.12 10.71 1.99
N GLN A 9 -15.36 12.03 2.09
CA GLN A 9 -16.09 12.77 1.06
C GLN A 9 -15.34 12.83 -0.27
N SER A 10 -14.00 12.74 -0.26
CA SER A 10 -13.19 12.66 -1.47
C SER A 10 -13.31 11.34 -2.22
N ARG A 11 -13.93 10.30 -1.64
CA ARG A 11 -14.04 8.96 -2.26
C ARG A 11 -14.96 8.93 -3.49
N GLU A 12 -16.09 9.62 -3.44
CA GLU A 12 -17.18 9.46 -4.41
C GLU A 12 -16.75 9.70 -5.88
N PRO A 13 -15.94 10.73 -6.20
CA PRO A 13 -15.41 10.90 -7.55
C PRO A 13 -14.62 9.69 -8.06
N PHE A 14 -13.77 9.09 -7.22
CA PHE A 14 -12.95 7.94 -7.61
C PHE A 14 -13.79 6.68 -7.78
N ALA A 15 -14.83 6.47 -6.96
CA ALA A 15 -15.80 5.40 -7.16
C ALA A 15 -16.47 5.49 -8.54
N LYS A 16 -16.91 6.69 -8.95
CA LYS A 16 -17.49 6.92 -10.28
C LYS A 16 -16.49 6.68 -11.41
N ILE A 17 -15.23 7.08 -11.24
CA ILE A 17 -14.17 6.84 -12.23
C ILE A 17 -13.95 5.34 -12.41
N VAL A 18 -13.70 4.61 -11.33
CA VAL A 18 -13.45 3.15 -11.38
C VAL A 18 -14.66 2.41 -11.94
N GLN A 19 -15.88 2.76 -11.50
CA GLN A 19 -17.11 2.21 -12.05
C GLN A 19 -17.23 2.45 -13.56
N THR A 20 -16.86 3.64 -14.03
CA THR A 20 -16.90 3.97 -15.46
C THR A 20 -15.89 3.12 -16.25
N LEU A 21 -14.67 2.98 -15.74
CA LEU A 21 -13.63 2.14 -16.36
C LEU A 21 -14.11 0.67 -16.49
N ILE A 22 -14.74 0.13 -15.45
CA ILE A 22 -15.22 -1.25 -15.44
C ILE A 22 -16.47 -1.40 -16.32
N GLN A 23 -17.50 -0.59 -16.12
CA GLN A 23 -18.81 -0.82 -16.76
C GLN A 23 -18.85 -0.34 -18.21
N LYS A 24 -18.28 0.84 -18.48
CA LYS A 24 -18.32 1.44 -19.81
C LYS A 24 -17.15 0.99 -20.67
N HIS A 25 -15.95 0.95 -20.10
CA HIS A 25 -14.73 0.57 -20.84
C HIS A 25 -14.38 -0.92 -20.73
N ARG A 26 -15.12 -1.69 -19.91
CA ARG A 26 -14.95 -3.14 -19.76
C ARG A 26 -13.54 -3.55 -19.33
N LEU A 27 -12.85 -2.70 -18.58
CA LEU A 27 -11.54 -3.02 -18.02
C LEU A 27 -11.69 -3.97 -16.83
N ASP A 28 -10.74 -4.91 -16.70
CA ASP A 28 -10.69 -5.80 -15.55
C ASP A 28 -10.27 -5.01 -14.30
N PRO A 29 -10.97 -5.12 -13.15
CA PRO A 29 -10.58 -4.47 -11.92
C PRO A 29 -9.14 -4.77 -11.48
N ASN A 30 -8.63 -5.98 -11.71
CA ASN A 30 -7.25 -6.35 -11.40
C ASN A 30 -6.26 -5.65 -12.33
N GLU A 31 -6.60 -5.47 -13.61
CA GLU A 31 -5.78 -4.69 -14.55
C GLU A 31 -5.72 -3.21 -14.12
N ILE A 32 -6.85 -2.63 -13.71
CA ILE A 32 -6.87 -1.27 -13.16
C ILE A 32 -6.02 -1.20 -11.88
N PHE A 33 -6.10 -2.20 -11.01
CA PHE A 33 -5.29 -2.25 -9.78
C PHE A 33 -3.79 -2.30 -10.07
N MET A 34 -3.36 -3.08 -11.06
CA MET A 34 -1.97 -3.12 -11.51
C MET A 34 -1.53 -1.78 -12.10
N ASN A 35 -2.38 -1.12 -12.89
CA ASN A 35 -2.09 0.22 -13.40
C ASN A 35 -1.98 1.26 -12.26
N VAL A 36 -2.83 1.15 -11.23
CA VAL A 36 -2.73 2.02 -10.04
C VAL A 36 -1.46 1.75 -9.27
N LEU A 37 -1.02 0.49 -9.15
CA LEU A 37 0.24 0.10 -8.51
C LEU A 37 1.45 0.75 -9.21
N GLU A 38 1.47 0.74 -10.54
CA GLU A 38 2.55 1.29 -11.37
C GLU A 38 2.45 2.82 -11.57
N SER A 39 1.34 3.43 -11.17
CA SER A 39 1.05 4.85 -11.36
C SER A 39 1.93 5.77 -10.52
N GLN A 40 2.45 6.82 -11.16
CA GLN A 40 3.14 7.96 -10.50
C GLN A 40 2.23 9.18 -10.30
N GLU A 41 0.91 9.01 -10.46
CA GLU A 41 -0.07 10.07 -10.22
C GLU A 41 -0.10 10.52 -8.76
N ALA A 42 -0.88 11.58 -8.49
CA ALA A 42 -1.01 12.15 -7.16
C ALA A 42 -1.35 11.07 -6.10
N PRO A 43 -0.71 11.07 -4.91
CA PRO A 43 -0.95 10.06 -3.89
C PRO A 43 -2.42 9.88 -3.49
N GLU A 44 -3.21 10.95 -3.47
CA GLU A 44 -4.67 10.88 -3.19
C GLU A 44 -5.42 10.02 -4.23
N MET A 45 -5.03 10.11 -5.50
CA MET A 45 -5.64 9.31 -6.56
C MET A 45 -5.34 7.83 -6.36
N ASN A 46 -4.07 7.47 -6.20
CA ASN A 46 -3.67 6.08 -5.99
C ASN A 46 -4.27 5.51 -4.70
N TYR A 47 -4.37 6.32 -3.64
CA TYR A 47 -5.01 5.95 -2.39
C TYR A 47 -6.49 5.59 -2.61
N TRP A 48 -7.29 6.49 -3.18
CA TRP A 48 -8.73 6.26 -3.30
C TRP A 48 -9.06 5.18 -4.33
N MET A 49 -8.36 5.15 -5.46
CA MET A 49 -8.58 4.10 -6.46
C MET A 49 -8.26 2.73 -5.86
N THR A 50 -7.18 2.60 -5.07
CA THR A 50 -6.86 1.35 -4.35
C THR A 50 -8.00 0.93 -3.42
N LYS A 51 -8.47 1.84 -2.54
CA LYS A 51 -9.57 1.52 -1.59
C LYS A 51 -10.84 1.12 -2.32
N VAL A 52 -11.23 1.84 -3.39
CA VAL A 52 -12.42 1.53 -4.20
C VAL A 52 -12.30 0.15 -4.85
N LEU A 53 -11.17 -0.15 -5.51
CA LEU A 53 -10.96 -1.43 -6.18
C LEU A 53 -11.04 -2.61 -5.21
N VAL A 54 -10.47 -2.46 -4.01
CA VAL A 54 -10.48 -3.52 -2.99
C VAL A 54 -11.87 -3.66 -2.35
N GLN A 55 -12.49 -2.54 -1.96
CA GLN A 55 -13.72 -2.56 -1.15
C GLN A 55 -15.00 -2.74 -1.97
N GLU A 56 -15.03 -2.25 -3.20
CA GLU A 56 -16.24 -2.23 -4.05
C GLU A 56 -16.15 -3.20 -5.23
N HIS A 57 -14.93 -3.53 -5.64
CA HIS A 57 -14.68 -4.42 -6.78
C HIS A 57 -13.92 -5.69 -6.40
N PHE A 58 -13.73 -5.94 -5.09
CA PHE A 58 -13.21 -7.18 -4.52
C PHE A 58 -11.85 -7.62 -5.08
N VAL A 59 -11.03 -6.66 -5.54
CA VAL A 59 -9.64 -6.94 -5.91
C VAL A 59 -8.89 -7.34 -4.66
N SER A 60 -8.21 -8.49 -4.69
CA SER A 60 -7.46 -8.97 -3.52
C SER A 60 -6.24 -8.07 -3.28
N PRO A 61 -6.12 -7.42 -2.11
CA PRO A 61 -4.96 -6.59 -1.81
C PRO A 61 -3.77 -7.42 -1.32
N GLN A 62 -3.89 -8.75 -1.33
CA GLN A 62 -2.88 -9.74 -0.94
C GLN A 62 -2.50 -10.66 -2.11
N GLN A 63 -2.92 -10.32 -3.33
CA GLN A 63 -2.59 -11.08 -4.53
C GLN A 63 -1.09 -11.06 -4.81
N GLU A 64 -0.58 -12.12 -5.44
CA GLU A 64 0.77 -12.12 -5.98
C GLU A 64 0.81 -11.18 -7.19
N VAL A 65 1.63 -10.12 -7.14
CA VAL A 65 1.78 -9.15 -8.24
C VAL A 65 3.07 -9.34 -9.01
N ALA A 66 4.06 -9.99 -8.40
CA ALA A 66 5.32 -10.37 -9.02
C ALA A 66 5.99 -11.49 -8.20
N ARG A 67 7.16 -11.95 -8.66
CA ARG A 67 8.08 -12.79 -7.90
C ARG A 67 9.45 -12.13 -7.83
N ASP A 68 10.13 -12.28 -6.71
CA ASP A 68 11.51 -11.81 -6.58
C ASP A 68 12.52 -12.79 -7.19
N ALA A 69 13.81 -12.48 -7.05
CA ALA A 69 14.91 -13.28 -7.60
C ALA A 69 15.02 -14.68 -6.96
N GLU A 70 14.45 -14.88 -5.78
CA GLU A 70 14.41 -16.17 -5.08
C GLU A 70 13.10 -16.94 -5.38
N GLY A 71 12.20 -16.34 -6.17
CA GLY A 71 10.91 -16.91 -6.54
C GLY A 71 9.81 -16.67 -5.51
N GLU A 72 10.06 -15.87 -4.48
CA GLU A 72 9.10 -15.54 -3.43
C GLU A 72 8.05 -14.56 -3.96
N PRO A 73 6.77 -14.73 -3.58
CA PRO A 73 5.70 -13.85 -4.03
C PRO A 73 5.85 -12.44 -3.46
N VAL A 74 5.86 -11.45 -4.35
CA VAL A 74 5.77 -10.03 -3.98
C VAL A 74 4.29 -9.66 -3.93
N LYS A 75 3.84 -9.13 -2.79
CA LYS A 75 2.45 -8.67 -2.59
C LYS A 75 2.35 -7.16 -2.85
N PRO A 76 1.13 -6.59 -2.96
CA PRO A 76 0.93 -5.20 -3.34
C PRO A 76 1.61 -4.21 -2.39
N LEU A 77 1.67 -4.49 -1.08
CA LEU A 77 2.34 -3.60 -0.13
C LEU A 77 3.85 -3.48 -0.42
N GLN A 78 4.53 -4.60 -0.66
CA GLN A 78 5.96 -4.56 -1.00
C GLN A 78 6.19 -3.94 -2.37
N ALA A 79 5.36 -4.27 -3.37
CA ALA A 79 5.47 -3.70 -4.71
C ALA A 79 5.24 -2.18 -4.71
N ALA A 80 4.23 -1.70 -3.96
CA ALA A 80 3.95 -0.27 -3.84
C ALA A 80 5.10 0.47 -3.15
N CYS A 81 5.76 -0.14 -2.16
CA CYS A 81 7.00 0.41 -1.60
C CYS A 81 8.11 0.46 -2.65
N LEU A 82 8.36 -0.63 -3.39
CA LEU A 82 9.40 -0.68 -4.42
C LEU A 82 9.19 0.39 -5.51
N LEU A 83 7.93 0.64 -5.89
CA LEU A 83 7.54 1.62 -6.90
C LEU A 83 7.28 3.03 -6.33
N GLN A 84 7.58 3.26 -5.05
CA GLN A 84 7.41 4.55 -4.37
C GLN A 84 5.97 5.10 -4.43
N ASN A 85 4.99 4.20 -4.51
CA ASN A 85 3.57 4.53 -4.60
C ASN A 85 2.98 4.80 -3.20
N LEU A 86 3.28 6.00 -2.70
CA LEU A 86 2.91 6.45 -1.36
C LEU A 86 1.40 6.36 -1.07
N GLY A 87 0.56 6.65 -2.08
CA GLY A 87 -0.89 6.59 -1.96
C GLY A 87 -1.42 5.17 -1.75
N MET A 88 -0.94 4.22 -2.56
CA MET A 88 -1.31 2.82 -2.42
C MET A 88 -0.80 2.22 -1.10
N VAL A 89 0.43 2.56 -0.68
CA VAL A 89 0.96 2.12 0.63
C VAL A 89 0.05 2.58 1.77
N ALA A 90 -0.32 3.87 1.81
CA ALA A 90 -1.23 4.39 2.83
C ALA A 90 -2.59 3.66 2.83
N ALA A 91 -3.17 3.43 1.65
CA ALA A 91 -4.44 2.71 1.53
C ALA A 91 -4.35 1.25 2.04
N LEU A 92 -3.30 0.53 1.67
CA LEU A 92 -3.09 -0.86 2.08
C LEU A 92 -2.88 -0.99 3.59
N LEU A 93 -2.13 -0.07 4.20
CA LEU A 93 -1.91 -0.04 5.65
C LEU A 93 -3.23 0.17 6.41
N GLU A 94 -4.01 1.17 6.03
CA GLU A 94 -5.31 1.44 6.69
C GLU A 94 -6.31 0.30 6.57
N MET A 95 -6.30 -0.40 5.44
CA MET A 95 -7.16 -1.56 5.24
C MET A 95 -6.65 -2.81 5.98
N ASN A 96 -5.52 -2.72 6.69
CA ASN A 96 -4.81 -3.85 7.29
C ASN A 96 -4.53 -4.95 6.24
N ALA A 97 -4.18 -4.54 5.02
CA ALA A 97 -4.01 -5.43 3.87
C ALA A 97 -2.63 -6.09 3.82
N PHE A 98 -2.26 -6.73 4.92
CA PHE A 98 -1.00 -7.45 5.10
C PHE A 98 -1.22 -8.61 6.09
N GLN A 99 -0.32 -9.59 6.10
CA GLN A 99 -0.41 -10.72 7.03
C GLN A 99 0.32 -10.40 8.33
N GLY A 100 -0.34 -10.71 9.46
CA GLY A 100 0.21 -10.46 10.79
C GLY A 100 -0.04 -9.02 11.28
N GLY A 101 0.78 -8.59 12.23
CA GLY A 101 0.81 -7.24 12.79
C GLY A 101 1.96 -6.40 12.23
N VAL A 102 2.09 -5.18 12.76
CA VAL A 102 3.11 -4.21 12.28
C VAL A 102 4.55 -4.65 12.53
N THR A 103 4.78 -5.58 13.45
CA THR A 103 6.10 -6.16 13.73
C THR A 103 6.41 -7.37 12.88
N ASP A 104 5.45 -7.86 12.08
CA ASP A 104 5.63 -9.06 11.26
C ASP A 104 6.24 -8.76 9.88
N LYS A 105 6.60 -9.85 9.18
CA LYS A 105 7.39 -9.85 7.94
C LYS A 105 6.91 -8.83 6.90
N ASP A 106 5.60 -8.77 6.63
CA ASP A 106 5.06 -7.97 5.53
C ASP A 106 5.35 -6.46 5.73
N ILE A 107 5.10 -5.95 6.94
CA ILE A 107 5.28 -4.52 7.28
C ILE A 107 6.76 -4.20 7.52
N GLN A 108 7.50 -5.09 8.17
CA GLN A 108 8.94 -4.92 8.36
C GLN A 108 9.68 -4.89 7.03
N LEU A 109 9.30 -5.74 6.06
CA LEU A 109 9.88 -5.73 4.72
C LEU A 109 9.57 -4.44 3.97
N ALA A 110 8.32 -3.96 4.02
CA ALA A 110 7.92 -2.68 3.45
C ALA A 110 8.75 -1.51 4.02
N ALA A 111 8.94 -1.49 5.34
CA ALA A 111 9.76 -0.47 6.02
C ALA A 111 11.23 -0.53 5.61
N ARG A 112 11.80 -1.74 5.46
CA ARG A 112 13.18 -1.93 5.00
C ARG A 112 13.36 -1.51 3.54
N ILE A 113 12.38 -1.77 2.66
CA ILE A 113 12.40 -1.30 1.27
C ILE A 113 12.46 0.23 1.25
N ALA A 114 11.54 0.89 1.97
CA ALA A 114 11.50 2.34 2.08
C ALA A 114 12.81 2.92 2.64
N SER A 115 13.35 2.30 3.71
CA SER A 115 14.63 2.70 4.30
C SER A 115 15.80 2.54 3.33
N LYS A 116 15.86 1.44 2.56
CA LYS A 116 16.93 1.16 1.60
C LYS A 116 16.88 2.11 0.40
N GLN A 117 15.68 2.55 0.02
CA GLN A 117 15.48 3.55 -1.03
C GLN A 117 15.66 4.99 -0.53
N GLU A 118 15.96 5.16 0.76
CA GLU A 118 16.04 6.47 1.43
C GLU A 118 14.73 7.29 1.33
N ASP A 119 13.60 6.60 1.12
CA ASP A 119 12.28 7.20 0.95
C ASP A 119 11.66 7.55 2.31
N GLN A 120 11.95 8.78 2.76
CA GLN A 120 11.45 9.30 4.02
C GLN A 120 9.92 9.45 4.07
N ALA A 121 9.27 9.64 2.93
CA ALA A 121 7.82 9.79 2.87
C ALA A 121 7.13 8.44 3.12
N LEU A 122 7.59 7.39 2.44
CA LEU A 122 7.11 6.02 2.67
C LEU A 122 7.37 5.55 4.09
N LEU A 123 8.62 5.72 4.57
CA LEU A 123 8.97 5.32 5.93
C LEU A 123 8.14 6.09 6.97
N GLY A 124 7.93 7.38 6.75
CA GLY A 124 7.09 8.22 7.60
C GLY A 124 5.63 7.75 7.68
N VAL A 125 5.04 7.33 6.55
CA VAL A 125 3.68 6.77 6.53
C VAL A 125 3.60 5.43 7.29
N ILE A 126 4.56 4.54 7.09
CA ILE A 126 4.59 3.24 7.79
C ILE A 126 4.75 3.44 9.31
N MET A 127 5.68 4.32 9.72
CA MET A 127 5.89 4.67 11.13
C MET A 127 4.64 5.34 11.74
N ARG A 128 3.97 6.21 10.98
CA ARG A 128 2.73 6.85 11.44
C ARG A 128 1.63 5.81 11.66
N TYR A 129 1.47 4.86 10.74
CA TYR A 129 0.52 3.76 10.92
C TYR A 129 0.86 2.91 12.16
N ALA A 130 2.13 2.55 12.35
CA ALA A 130 2.60 1.83 13.55
C ALA A 130 2.31 2.61 14.85
N GLN A 131 2.40 3.94 14.81
CA GLN A 131 2.00 4.82 15.91
C GLN A 131 0.50 4.78 16.18
N GLU A 132 -0.34 4.85 15.14
CA GLU A 132 -1.80 4.83 15.26
C GLU A 132 -2.32 3.52 15.85
N VAL A 133 -1.64 2.40 15.57
CA VAL A 133 -1.95 1.08 16.18
C VAL A 133 -1.20 0.81 17.48
N GLY A 134 -0.52 1.81 18.06
CA GLY A 134 0.10 1.73 19.39
C GLY A 134 1.37 0.88 19.50
N ASN A 135 2.06 0.61 18.39
CA ASN A 135 3.18 -0.33 18.33
C ASN A 135 4.50 0.29 17.81
N LEU A 136 4.59 1.62 17.72
CA LEU A 136 5.75 2.32 17.15
C LEU A 136 7.09 1.94 17.81
N GLU A 137 7.15 1.88 19.14
CA GLU A 137 8.40 1.58 19.86
C GLU A 137 8.92 0.18 19.53
N THR A 138 8.04 -0.82 19.56
CA THR A 138 8.35 -2.20 19.18
C THR A 138 8.74 -2.27 17.71
N PHE A 139 7.97 -1.63 16.83
CA PHE A 139 8.25 -1.57 15.40
C PHE A 139 9.65 -1.03 15.10
N MET A 140 10.05 0.08 15.75
CA MET A 140 11.37 0.68 15.56
C MET A 140 12.49 -0.23 16.07
N ARG A 141 12.29 -0.90 17.20
CA ARG A 141 13.27 -1.85 17.75
C ARG A 141 13.53 -3.00 16.78
N GLU A 142 12.47 -3.59 16.22
CA GLU A 142 12.59 -4.68 15.24
C GLU A 142 13.27 -4.22 13.95
N LEU A 143 12.95 -3.00 13.49
CA LEU A 143 13.54 -2.43 12.28
C LEU A 143 15.06 -2.21 12.44
N GLN A 144 15.50 -1.76 13.63
CA GLN A 144 16.91 -1.55 13.97
C GLN A 144 17.64 -2.88 14.25
N GLY A 145 17.01 -3.81 14.96
CA GLY A 145 17.61 -5.08 15.36
C GLY A 145 17.92 -6.01 14.18
N ALA A 146 17.21 -5.86 13.07
CA ALA A 146 17.39 -6.69 11.88
C ALA A 146 18.57 -6.29 10.98
N GLN A 147 19.27 -5.18 11.24
CA GLN A 147 20.49 -4.81 10.51
C GLN A 147 21.75 -5.58 10.97
N LEU A 148 21.65 -6.42 12.00
CA LEU A 148 22.80 -7.07 12.65
C LEU A 148 23.02 -8.55 12.29
N GLN A 149 22.36 -9.10 11.27
CA GLN A 149 22.59 -10.48 10.82
C GLN A 149 22.72 -10.59 9.30
#